data_AF-A0A0R2TSI8-F1
#
_entry.id   AF-A0A0R2TSI8-F1
#
_cell.length_a   1.000
_cell.length_b   1.000
_cell.length_c   1.000
_cell.angle_alpha   90.00
_cell.angle_beta   90.00
_cell.angle_gamma   90.00
#
_symmetry.space_group_name_H-M   'P 1'
#
loop_
_entity.id
_entity.type
_entity.pdbx_description
1 polymer ?
#
loop_
_entity_poly.entity_id
_entity_poly.type
_entity_poly.pdbx_seq_one_letter_code
_entity_poly.pdbx_strand_id
1 'polypeptide(L)'
;MNKTRSEIRQPSGDLKEDMAFFTKRLGFVLDMIYPADDPVIAVLSGHGLSIRLDRGASDAPATLRILTDNPDNFAGGDRYLTAPNGTRIEIVERDPPLILPPTDHAFVVRRLADQAPWIIGRAGMHYRDLIPTRLGGSIIASHIRIPDGGPVPDLVHYHKVGFQLIFCINGWVDVVYEDQGPPLRLSAGDCFIQPPEIRHRVLNASDGIEVIEVGVPADHITMIDHDMTLPTPFYRPERLWQGQKFVFNQALDGSFTQFRIPGFEARDTTISTNTKDVASVMVARPLEGQSAPWARHDSDILFSFIMAGQMVLKGEGKDPFLLAAGDAFVIPPHMATCYSQTSPDLRILEVSLPGNFETTLLATAP
;
A
#
# COMPACT_ATOMS: atom_id res chain seq x y z
N MET A 1 36.39 -11.13 16.41
CA MET A 1 35.33 -10.36 15.73
C MET A 1 35.92 -9.04 15.28
N ASN A 2 35.92 -8.75 13.98
CA ASN A 2 36.26 -7.41 13.49
C ASN A 2 35.17 -6.44 13.98
N LYS A 3 35.55 -5.42 14.76
CA LYS A 3 34.64 -4.36 15.17
C LYS A 3 34.64 -3.28 14.09
N THR A 4 33.92 -3.55 13.00
CA THR A 4 33.70 -2.54 11.97
C THR A 4 32.74 -1.48 12.50
N ARG A 5 33.12 -0.20 12.38
CA ARG A 5 32.30 0.97 12.76
C ARG A 5 32.37 2.00 11.65
N SER A 6 31.32 2.81 11.53
CA SER A 6 31.27 3.98 10.65
C SER A 6 30.96 5.22 11.48
N GLU A 7 31.38 6.37 10.99
CA GLU A 7 31.05 7.68 11.57
C GLU A 7 30.82 8.68 10.43
N ILE A 8 29.99 9.69 10.69
CA ILE A 8 29.82 10.84 9.81
C ILE A 8 30.73 11.96 10.31
N ARG A 9 31.66 12.41 9.46
CA ARG A 9 32.48 13.59 9.76
C ARG A 9 31.68 14.87 9.52
N GLN A 10 31.73 15.79 10.47
CA GLN A 10 31.16 17.13 10.38
C GLN A 10 32.26 18.16 10.67
N PRO A 11 32.28 19.30 9.96
CA PRO A 11 33.17 20.40 10.30
C PRO A 11 32.87 20.90 11.72
N SER A 12 33.86 21.49 12.38
CA SER A 12 33.65 22.16 13.66
C SER A 12 34.49 23.43 13.73
N GLY A 13 33.83 24.58 13.85
CA GLY A 13 34.50 25.86 14.12
C GLY A 13 34.86 26.01 15.59
N ASP A 14 33.93 25.61 16.47
CA ASP A 14 34.13 25.57 17.91
C ASP A 14 33.68 24.20 18.47
N LEU A 15 34.66 23.33 18.67
CA LEU A 15 34.45 21.98 19.19
C LEU A 15 33.72 21.95 20.53
N LYS A 16 33.92 22.96 21.39
CA LYS A 16 33.29 23.00 22.71
C LYS A 16 31.80 23.30 22.59
N GLU A 17 31.42 24.25 21.74
CA GLU A 17 30.02 24.59 21.50
C GLU A 17 29.29 23.45 20.80
N ASP A 18 29.90 22.87 19.77
CA ASP A 18 29.34 21.73 19.06
C ASP A 18 29.14 20.53 20.00
N MET A 19 30.16 20.14 20.77
CA MET A 19 30.04 19.07 21.74
C MET A 19 28.93 19.34 22.77
N ALA A 20 28.84 20.56 23.30
CA ALA A 20 27.79 20.92 24.25
C ALA A 20 26.40 20.80 23.61
N PHE A 21 26.24 21.20 22.36
CA PHE A 21 24.99 21.04 21.62
C PHE A 21 24.63 19.55 21.45
N PHE A 22 25.52 18.74 20.88
CA PHE A 22 25.23 17.31 20.63
C PHE A 22 25.00 16.53 21.92
N THR A 23 25.77 16.79 22.98
CA THR A 23 25.63 16.06 24.25
C THR A 23 24.44 16.53 25.08
N LYS A 24 24.31 17.84 25.32
CA LYS A 24 23.29 18.36 26.25
C LYS A 24 21.93 18.55 25.61
N ARG A 25 21.89 18.97 24.33
CA ARG A 25 20.62 19.22 23.62
C ARG A 25 20.09 17.96 22.95
N LEU A 26 20.98 17.18 22.33
CA LEU A 26 20.59 16.00 21.55
C LEU A 26 20.88 14.67 22.26
N GLY A 27 21.50 14.67 23.44
CA GLY A 27 21.71 13.46 24.24
C GLY A 27 22.76 12.49 23.70
N PHE A 28 23.64 12.93 22.80
CA PHE A 28 24.79 12.12 22.37
C PHE A 28 25.80 11.93 23.52
N VAL A 29 26.57 10.86 23.46
CA VAL A 29 27.63 10.54 24.42
C VAL A 29 28.98 10.72 23.75
N LEU A 30 29.92 11.35 24.43
CA LEU A 30 31.30 11.48 23.97
C LEU A 30 32.02 10.13 24.10
N ASP A 31 32.51 9.59 23.00
CA ASP A 31 33.27 8.33 22.97
C ASP A 31 34.77 8.56 22.96
N MET A 32 35.24 9.56 22.21
CA MET A 32 36.65 9.85 22.01
C MET A 32 36.87 11.35 21.80
N ILE A 33 37.97 11.87 22.33
CA ILE A 33 38.45 13.23 22.10
C ILE A 33 39.95 13.21 21.82
N TYR A 34 40.41 14.02 20.86
CA TYR A 34 41.81 14.02 20.45
C TYR A 34 42.29 15.38 19.89
N PRO A 35 43.53 15.79 20.20
CA PRO A 35 44.34 15.32 21.34
C PRO A 35 43.71 15.77 22.67
N ALA A 36 44.24 15.31 23.81
CA ALA A 36 43.62 15.58 25.11
C ALA A 36 43.90 17.00 25.65
N ASP A 37 44.99 17.61 25.22
CA ASP A 37 45.51 18.91 25.67
C ASP A 37 45.04 20.08 24.81
N ASP A 38 44.87 19.89 23.50
CA ASP A 38 44.23 20.84 22.59
C ASP A 38 43.29 20.14 21.60
N PRO A 39 42.08 19.74 22.03
CA PRO A 39 41.17 18.96 21.21
C PRO A 39 40.82 19.59 19.86
N VAL A 40 41.06 18.84 18.79
CA VAL A 40 40.65 19.19 17.41
C VAL A 40 39.59 18.24 16.85
N ILE A 41 39.43 17.08 17.48
CA ILE A 41 38.50 16.03 17.09
C ILE A 41 37.72 15.55 18.31
N ALA A 42 36.41 15.35 18.14
CA ALA A 42 35.57 14.63 19.08
C ALA A 42 34.67 13.65 18.32
N VAL A 43 34.57 12.41 18.81
CA VAL A 43 33.65 11.39 18.29
C VAL A 43 32.58 11.16 19.33
N LEU A 44 31.32 11.28 18.91
CA LEU A 44 30.15 11.08 19.74
C LEU A 44 29.26 9.99 19.15
N SER A 45 28.59 9.21 20.00
CA SER A 45 27.56 8.25 19.57
C SER A 45 26.22 8.51 20.26
N GLY A 46 25.15 8.23 19.53
CA GLY A 46 23.78 8.44 19.98
C GLY A 46 22.79 8.08 18.88
N HIS A 47 21.61 7.58 19.27
CA HIS A 47 20.49 7.32 18.35
C HIS A 47 20.85 6.42 17.15
N GLY A 48 21.76 5.47 17.35
CA GLY A 48 22.24 4.56 16.29
C GLY A 48 23.27 5.16 15.32
N LEU A 49 23.75 6.37 15.57
CA LEU A 49 24.74 7.07 14.74
C LEU A 49 26.03 7.37 15.53
N SER A 50 27.17 7.40 14.82
CA SER A 50 28.42 8.00 15.32
C SER A 50 28.76 9.26 14.51
N ILE A 51 29.10 10.34 15.19
CA ILE A 51 29.43 11.65 14.61
C ILE A 51 30.85 12.02 15.01
N ARG A 52 31.68 12.35 14.03
CA ARG A 52 33.02 12.91 14.23
C ARG A 52 32.99 14.40 13.95
N LEU A 53 33.09 15.20 15.01
CA LEU A 53 33.37 16.64 14.90
C LEU A 53 34.87 16.82 14.67
N ASP A 54 35.25 17.52 13.61
CA ASP A 54 36.64 17.67 13.20
C ASP A 54 36.93 19.11 12.77
N ARG A 55 37.82 19.80 13.48
CA ARG A 55 38.23 21.18 13.16
C ARG A 55 38.95 21.31 11.81
N GLY A 56 39.57 20.23 11.33
CA GLY A 56 40.25 20.20 10.04
C GLY A 56 39.35 19.81 8.88
N ALA A 57 38.09 19.44 9.14
CA ALA A 57 37.16 19.06 8.08
C ALA A 57 36.63 20.29 7.33
N SER A 58 36.65 20.22 6.01
CA SER A 58 36.08 21.21 5.10
C SER A 58 34.76 20.73 4.45
N ASP A 59 34.19 19.64 4.98
CA ASP A 59 32.93 19.09 4.48
C ASP A 59 31.77 20.07 4.74
N ALA A 60 30.75 20.05 3.88
CA ALA A 60 29.54 20.82 4.14
C ALA A 60 28.76 20.20 5.32
N PRO A 61 28.15 21.00 6.22
CA PRO A 61 27.34 20.46 7.30
C PRO A 61 26.15 19.65 6.77
N ALA A 62 25.93 18.47 7.35
CA ALA A 62 24.84 17.59 6.94
C ALA A 62 23.50 17.99 7.56
N THR A 63 22.45 17.30 7.14
CA THR A 63 21.16 17.27 7.86
C THR A 63 21.05 15.94 8.60
N LEU A 64 20.88 16.00 9.91
CA LEU A 64 20.63 14.86 10.77
C LEU A 64 19.14 14.81 11.11
N ARG A 65 18.46 13.73 10.70
CA ARG A 65 17.08 13.46 11.11
C ARG A 65 17.10 12.55 12.34
N ILE A 66 16.54 13.02 13.45
CA ILE A 66 16.35 12.25 14.69
C ILE A 66 14.90 11.78 14.72
N LEU A 67 14.71 10.47 14.66
CA LEU A 67 13.41 9.81 14.70
C LEU A 67 13.14 9.36 16.14
N THR A 68 12.08 9.88 16.77
CA THR A 68 11.72 9.56 18.17
C THR A 68 10.22 9.41 18.36
N ASP A 69 9.79 8.62 19.35
CA ASP A 69 8.38 8.39 19.70
C ASP A 69 7.74 9.57 20.46
N ASN A 70 8.56 10.52 20.93
CA ASN A 70 8.06 11.69 21.65
C ASN A 70 8.86 12.94 21.28
N PRO A 71 8.66 13.44 20.06
CA PRO A 71 9.44 14.55 19.56
C PRO A 71 9.16 15.88 20.28
N ASP A 72 8.01 16.04 20.94
CA ASP A 72 7.71 17.23 21.76
C ASP A 72 8.47 17.26 23.08
N ASN A 73 8.90 16.10 23.59
CA ASN A 73 9.73 16.01 24.80
C ASN A 73 11.23 15.89 24.49
N PHE A 74 11.61 15.78 23.22
CA PHE A 74 13.00 15.72 22.79
C PHE A 74 13.53 17.12 22.48
N ALA A 75 14.79 17.39 22.83
CA ALA A 75 15.44 18.69 22.62
C ALA A 75 14.55 19.90 22.98
N GLY A 76 13.82 19.82 24.10
CA GLY A 76 12.94 20.91 24.57
C GLY A 76 11.74 21.22 23.66
N GLY A 77 11.36 20.30 22.77
CA GLY A 77 10.20 20.43 21.87
C GLY A 77 10.50 21.08 20.52
N ASP A 78 11.73 21.52 20.28
CA ASP A 78 12.12 22.08 18.99
C ASP A 78 12.11 21.00 17.91
N ARG A 79 11.46 21.27 16.76
CA ARG A 79 11.42 20.32 15.62
C ARG A 79 12.54 20.54 14.62
N TYR A 80 13.06 21.77 14.55
CA TYR A 80 14.10 22.16 13.61
C TYR A 80 15.15 22.97 14.37
N LEU A 81 16.39 22.48 14.39
CA LEU A 81 17.52 23.16 15.01
C LEU A 81 18.67 23.27 14.03
N THR A 82 19.60 24.17 14.32
CA THR A 82 20.90 24.24 13.65
C THR A 82 21.97 24.22 14.73
N ALA A 83 22.88 23.24 14.65
CA ALA A 83 24.05 23.16 15.51
C ALA A 83 25.01 24.35 15.21
N PRO A 84 25.91 24.72 16.13
CA PRO A 84 26.87 25.81 15.91
C PRO A 84 27.73 25.62 14.65
N ASN A 85 28.13 24.38 14.34
CA ASN A 85 28.82 24.04 13.09
C ASN A 85 27.96 24.06 11.82
N GLY A 86 26.69 24.45 11.91
CA GLY A 86 25.75 24.52 10.78
C GLY A 86 25.03 23.21 10.47
N THR A 87 25.25 22.13 11.22
CA THR A 87 24.51 20.86 11.03
C THR A 87 23.03 21.11 11.28
N ARG A 88 22.18 20.84 10.30
CA ARG A 88 20.72 20.96 10.47
C ARG A 88 20.17 19.73 11.17
N ILE A 89 19.31 19.93 12.15
CA ILE A 89 18.66 18.86 12.89
C ILE A 89 17.16 18.92 12.63
N GLU A 90 16.59 17.80 12.21
CA GLU A 90 15.14 17.62 12.09
C GLU A 90 14.71 16.55 13.09
N ILE A 91 13.82 16.90 14.01
CA ILE A 91 13.25 15.96 14.97
C ILE A 91 11.86 15.59 14.49
N VAL A 92 11.71 14.32 14.15
CA VAL A 92 10.49 13.79 13.53
C VAL A 92 9.98 12.58 14.30
N GLU A 93 8.70 12.29 14.12
CA GLU A 93 8.09 11.09 14.66
C GLU A 93 8.81 9.85 14.12
N ARG A 94 9.17 8.91 14.99
CA ARG A 94 9.80 7.64 14.59
C ARG A 94 8.82 6.79 13.81
N ASP A 95 7.57 6.80 14.25
CA ASP A 95 6.46 6.08 13.65
C ASP A 95 5.35 7.07 13.29
N PRO A 96 5.44 7.76 12.13
CA PRO A 96 4.41 8.72 11.76
C PRO A 96 3.06 7.99 11.54
N PRO A 97 1.96 8.58 11.99
CA PRO A 97 0.64 7.99 11.81
C PRO A 97 0.31 7.87 10.32
N LEU A 98 -0.50 6.86 9.98
CA LEU A 98 -1.06 6.73 8.64
C LEU A 98 -1.93 7.96 8.32
N ILE A 99 -1.62 8.64 7.22
CA ILE A 99 -2.41 9.77 6.71
C ILE A 99 -3.22 9.29 5.51
N LEU A 100 -4.54 9.40 5.60
CA LEU A 100 -5.45 9.15 4.47
C LEU A 100 -5.77 10.51 3.82
N PRO A 101 -5.34 10.74 2.57
CA PRO A 101 -5.73 11.95 1.85
C PRO A 101 -7.23 11.90 1.50
N PRO A 102 -7.90 13.06 1.39
CA PRO A 102 -9.29 13.10 0.94
C PRO A 102 -9.40 12.57 -0.50
N THR A 103 -10.46 11.81 -0.78
CA THR A 103 -10.72 11.26 -2.11
C THR A 103 -11.13 12.37 -3.08
N ASP A 104 -10.41 12.50 -4.18
CA ASP A 104 -10.78 13.33 -5.34
C ASP A 104 -11.70 12.53 -6.27
N HIS A 105 -13.01 12.66 -6.07
CA HIS A 105 -14.02 11.88 -6.80
C HIS A 105 -14.00 12.17 -8.30
N ALA A 106 -13.70 11.15 -9.09
CA ALA A 106 -13.64 11.25 -10.54
C ALA A 106 -14.21 10.00 -11.23
N PHE A 107 -14.87 10.21 -12.38
CA PHE A 107 -15.19 9.13 -13.31
C PHE A 107 -13.97 8.80 -14.15
N VAL A 108 -13.44 7.60 -13.95
CA VAL A 108 -12.21 7.14 -14.60
C VAL A 108 -12.54 5.89 -15.42
N VAL A 109 -12.07 5.83 -16.67
CA VAL A 109 -12.07 4.61 -17.48
C VAL A 109 -10.66 4.39 -17.99
N ARG A 110 -10.13 3.20 -17.76
CA ARG A 110 -8.76 2.81 -18.09
C ARG A 110 -8.76 1.54 -18.93
N ARG A 111 -8.72 1.69 -20.26
CA ARG A 111 -8.72 0.55 -21.17
C ARG A 111 -7.32 0.03 -21.44
N LEU A 112 -7.17 -1.28 -21.54
CA LEU A 112 -5.94 -1.93 -21.96
C LEU A 112 -5.61 -1.61 -23.43
N ALA A 113 -6.63 -1.48 -24.27
CA ALA A 113 -6.49 -1.12 -25.69
C ALA A 113 -5.81 0.24 -25.92
N ASP A 114 -5.85 1.13 -24.93
CA ASP A 114 -5.22 2.45 -25.01
C ASP A 114 -3.69 2.40 -24.79
N GLN A 115 -3.09 1.19 -24.75
CA GLN A 115 -1.65 0.93 -24.64
C GLN A 115 -0.97 1.66 -23.49
N ALA A 116 -1.63 1.71 -22.33
CA ALA A 116 -1.03 2.20 -21.09
C ALA A 116 0.31 1.50 -20.85
N PRO A 117 1.41 2.24 -20.58
CA PRO A 117 2.72 1.65 -20.43
C PRO A 117 2.74 0.73 -19.20
N TRP A 118 3.34 -0.44 -19.38
CA TRP A 118 3.77 -1.28 -18.27
C TRP A 118 5.08 -0.71 -17.73
N ILE A 119 5.14 -0.49 -16.42
CA ILE A 119 6.35 -0.03 -15.74
C ILE A 119 7.02 -1.24 -15.12
N ILE A 120 8.30 -1.45 -15.39
CA ILE A 120 9.10 -2.48 -14.71
C ILE A 120 9.40 -1.97 -13.31
N GLY A 121 8.84 -2.63 -12.30
CA GLY A 121 9.08 -2.32 -10.89
C GLY A 121 10.12 -3.25 -10.26
N ARG A 122 9.95 -3.55 -8.97
CA ARG A 122 10.87 -4.42 -8.23
C ARG A 122 10.79 -5.87 -8.72
N ALA A 123 11.89 -6.60 -8.57
CA ALA A 123 11.97 -8.04 -8.83
C ALA A 123 11.44 -8.51 -10.22
N GLY A 124 11.51 -7.65 -11.25
CA GLY A 124 11.03 -7.98 -12.60
C GLY A 124 9.50 -7.94 -12.77
N MET A 125 8.76 -7.49 -11.76
CA MET A 125 7.31 -7.35 -11.83
C MET A 125 6.92 -6.18 -12.74
N HIS A 126 5.93 -6.38 -13.60
CA HIS A 126 5.39 -5.33 -14.46
C HIS A 126 4.11 -4.77 -13.85
N TYR A 127 4.04 -3.45 -13.69
CA TYR A 127 2.91 -2.74 -13.11
C TYR A 127 2.18 -1.91 -14.17
N ARG A 128 0.85 -1.95 -14.16
CA ARG A 128 0.00 -1.04 -14.91
C ARG A 128 -0.98 -0.37 -13.95
N ASP A 129 -0.86 0.94 -13.83
CA ASP A 129 -1.74 1.77 -13.01
C ASP A 129 -3.16 1.83 -13.64
N LEU A 130 -4.16 1.45 -12.84
CA LEU A 130 -5.57 1.39 -13.21
C LEU A 130 -6.34 2.67 -12.85
N ILE A 131 -5.78 3.52 -11.98
CA ILE A 131 -6.34 4.80 -11.56
C ILE A 131 -5.19 5.83 -11.55
N PRO A 132 -4.79 6.38 -12.71
CA PRO A 132 -3.59 7.23 -12.79
C PRO A 132 -3.61 8.47 -11.89
N THR A 133 -4.79 9.02 -11.59
CA THR A 133 -4.95 10.16 -10.67
C THR A 133 -4.88 9.74 -9.21
N ARG A 134 -4.96 8.43 -8.93
CA ARG A 134 -5.03 7.83 -7.60
C ARG A 134 -6.13 8.40 -6.71
N LEU A 135 -7.13 9.03 -7.34
CA LEU A 135 -8.19 9.84 -6.70
C LEU A 135 -7.62 10.81 -5.64
N GLY A 136 -6.58 11.57 -6.00
CA GLY A 136 -5.94 12.50 -5.06
C GLY A 136 -5.00 11.82 -4.06
N GLY A 137 -4.59 10.58 -4.35
CA GLY A 137 -3.70 9.78 -3.50
C GLY A 137 -4.43 8.85 -2.52
N SER A 138 -5.77 8.83 -2.53
CA SER A 138 -6.55 8.02 -1.58
C SER A 138 -6.50 6.52 -1.89
N ILE A 139 -6.21 6.14 -3.14
CA ILE A 139 -6.16 4.74 -3.56
C ILE A 139 -5.17 4.50 -4.69
N ILE A 140 -4.49 3.35 -4.64
CA ILE A 140 -3.82 2.78 -5.80
C ILE A 140 -4.51 1.47 -6.19
N ALA A 141 -4.71 1.27 -7.49
CA ALA A 141 -5.10 -0.01 -8.05
C ALA A 141 -4.14 -0.36 -9.18
N SER A 142 -3.47 -1.49 -9.07
CA SER A 142 -2.44 -1.93 -10.01
C SER A 142 -2.82 -3.27 -10.61
N HIS A 143 -2.73 -3.37 -11.93
CA HIS A 143 -2.64 -4.67 -12.59
C HIS A 143 -1.15 -5.05 -12.66
N ILE A 144 -0.78 -6.11 -11.96
CA ILE A 144 0.60 -6.57 -11.83
C ILE A 144 0.75 -7.90 -12.53
N ARG A 145 1.83 -8.08 -13.28
CA ARG A 145 2.16 -9.37 -13.89
C ARG A 145 3.63 -9.73 -13.73
N ILE A 146 3.92 -11.03 -13.65
CA ILE A 146 5.28 -11.57 -13.68
C ILE A 146 5.37 -12.51 -14.90
N PRO A 147 6.05 -12.10 -15.99
CA PRO A 147 6.14 -12.92 -17.20
C PRO A 147 6.85 -14.24 -16.96
N ASP A 148 8.03 -14.18 -16.33
CA ASP A 148 8.88 -15.32 -16.02
C ASP A 148 8.80 -15.62 -14.53
N GLY A 149 8.13 -16.72 -14.17
CA GLY A 149 7.89 -17.14 -12.80
C GLY A 149 9.11 -17.79 -12.14
N GLY A 150 8.89 -18.38 -10.96
CA GLY A 150 9.91 -19.03 -10.16
C GLY A 150 10.00 -18.46 -8.74
N PRO A 151 11.14 -18.64 -8.05
CA PRO A 151 11.38 -18.05 -6.73
C PRO A 151 11.36 -16.52 -6.80
N VAL A 152 10.58 -15.90 -5.91
CA VAL A 152 10.51 -14.45 -5.79
C VAL A 152 11.52 -13.99 -4.73
N PRO A 153 12.47 -13.09 -5.06
CA PRO A 153 13.50 -12.61 -4.13
C PRO A 153 12.93 -11.58 -3.16
N ASP A 154 11.87 -11.95 -2.45
CA ASP A 154 11.18 -11.11 -1.48
C ASP A 154 11.76 -11.30 -0.06
N LEU A 155 11.57 -10.28 0.78
CA LEU A 155 11.93 -10.29 2.21
C LEU A 155 10.67 -10.29 3.06
N VAL A 156 10.78 -10.69 4.33
CA VAL A 156 9.67 -10.50 5.25
C VAL A 156 9.42 -9.00 5.41
N HIS A 157 8.21 -8.57 5.12
CA HIS A 157 7.85 -7.16 5.17
C HIS A 157 6.38 -6.98 5.54
N TYR A 158 6.01 -5.72 5.78
CA TYR A 158 4.64 -5.31 6.01
C TYR A 158 4.39 -3.90 5.46
N HIS A 159 3.12 -3.55 5.25
CA HIS A 159 2.72 -2.23 4.79
C HIS A 159 1.95 -1.48 5.89
N LYS A 160 2.22 -0.17 5.99
CA LYS A 160 1.41 0.77 6.77
C LYS A 160 0.29 1.32 5.90
N VAL A 161 -0.81 0.59 5.87
CA VAL A 161 -1.98 0.85 5.02
C VAL A 161 -3.24 0.77 5.86
N GLY A 162 -4.31 1.40 5.39
CA GLY A 162 -5.65 1.23 5.93
C GLY A 162 -6.34 -0.01 5.34
N PHE A 163 -5.98 -0.41 4.12
CA PHE A 163 -6.51 -1.58 3.44
C PHE A 163 -5.57 -2.04 2.33
N GLN A 164 -5.42 -3.36 2.15
CA GLN A 164 -4.70 -3.95 1.02
C GLN A 164 -5.35 -5.27 0.58
N LEU A 165 -5.59 -5.38 -0.72
CA LEU A 165 -6.16 -6.54 -1.40
C LEU A 165 -5.17 -7.03 -2.45
N ILE A 166 -5.00 -8.34 -2.53
CA ILE A 166 -4.39 -9.03 -3.66
C ILE A 166 -5.44 -9.99 -4.24
N PHE A 167 -5.86 -9.77 -5.48
CA PHE A 167 -6.80 -10.64 -6.20
C PHE A 167 -6.09 -11.29 -7.38
N CYS A 168 -6.10 -12.61 -7.49
CA CYS A 168 -5.42 -13.31 -8.58
C CYS A 168 -6.31 -13.43 -9.82
N ILE A 169 -5.81 -12.98 -10.97
CA ILE A 169 -6.52 -12.99 -12.26
C ILE A 169 -6.11 -14.21 -13.09
N ASN A 170 -4.82 -14.51 -13.15
CA ASN A 170 -4.27 -15.63 -13.92
C ASN A 170 -3.07 -16.23 -13.20
N GLY A 171 -2.85 -17.54 -13.33
CA GLY A 171 -1.70 -18.23 -12.72
C GLY A 171 -1.86 -18.46 -11.21
N TRP A 172 -0.73 -18.52 -10.49
CA TRP A 172 -0.70 -18.64 -9.04
C TRP A 172 0.52 -17.98 -8.39
N VAL A 173 0.41 -17.69 -7.08
CA VAL A 173 1.50 -17.22 -6.23
C VAL A 173 1.44 -17.88 -4.85
N ASP A 174 2.59 -18.31 -4.33
CA ASP A 174 2.75 -18.85 -2.98
C ASP A 174 3.22 -17.75 -2.03
N VAL A 175 2.49 -17.54 -0.94
CA VAL A 175 2.75 -16.49 0.04
C VAL A 175 2.66 -17.07 1.45
N VAL A 176 3.55 -16.65 2.35
CA VAL A 176 3.47 -16.98 3.77
C VAL A 176 3.12 -15.72 4.56
N TYR A 177 2.19 -15.86 5.51
CA TYR A 177 1.70 -14.77 6.35
C TYR A 177 1.92 -15.07 7.84
N GLU A 178 2.16 -14.01 8.61
CA GLU A 178 2.24 -14.03 10.07
C GLU A 178 0.99 -14.71 10.66
N ASP A 179 1.21 -15.71 11.50
CA ASP A 179 0.18 -16.45 12.24
C ASP A 179 -0.85 -17.22 11.41
N GLN A 180 -0.65 -17.36 10.09
CA GLN A 180 -1.56 -18.10 9.19
C GLN A 180 -1.07 -19.51 8.84
N GLY A 181 0.01 -19.97 9.47
CA GLY A 181 0.53 -21.32 9.30
C GLY A 181 1.46 -21.46 8.08
N PRO A 182 1.49 -22.62 7.40
CA PRO A 182 2.38 -22.86 6.27
C PRO A 182 2.05 -21.94 5.07
N PRO A 183 2.93 -21.86 4.06
CA PRO A 183 2.66 -21.10 2.85
C PRO A 183 1.31 -21.46 2.20
N LEU A 184 0.59 -20.44 1.76
CA LEU A 184 -0.69 -20.53 1.09
C LEU A 184 -0.52 -20.22 -0.40
N ARG A 185 -1.22 -20.96 -1.25
CA ARG A 185 -1.24 -20.71 -2.70
C ARG A 185 -2.48 -19.92 -3.09
N LEU A 186 -2.28 -18.75 -3.67
CA LEU A 186 -3.33 -17.94 -4.29
C LEU A 186 -3.43 -18.28 -5.78
N SER A 187 -4.56 -18.78 -6.23
CA SER A 187 -4.79 -19.13 -7.64
C SER A 187 -5.82 -18.21 -8.29
N ALA A 188 -5.93 -18.24 -9.62
CA ALA A 188 -6.89 -17.41 -10.35
C ALA A 188 -8.32 -17.46 -9.76
N GLY A 189 -8.88 -16.28 -9.46
CA GLY A 189 -10.16 -16.07 -8.82
C GLY A 189 -10.12 -15.95 -7.29
N ASP A 190 -9.03 -16.37 -6.66
CA ASP A 190 -8.85 -16.26 -5.21
C ASP A 190 -8.40 -14.82 -4.84
N CYS A 191 -8.61 -14.44 -3.58
CA CYS A 191 -8.03 -13.22 -3.04
C CYS A 191 -7.51 -13.36 -1.60
N PHE A 192 -6.49 -12.54 -1.31
CA PHE A 192 -6.07 -12.23 0.05
C PHE A 192 -6.47 -10.81 0.44
N ILE A 193 -6.93 -10.64 1.68
CA ILE A 193 -6.73 -9.37 2.37
C ILE A 193 -5.44 -9.46 3.16
N GLN A 194 -4.63 -8.43 3.03
CA GLN A 194 -3.42 -8.23 3.83
C GLN A 194 -3.74 -7.11 4.84
N PRO A 195 -4.18 -7.45 6.06
CA PRO A 195 -4.51 -6.44 7.06
C PRO A 195 -3.32 -5.51 7.37
N PRO A 196 -3.56 -4.31 7.91
CA PRO A 196 -2.50 -3.37 8.26
C PRO A 196 -1.38 -4.02 9.06
N GLU A 197 -0.14 -3.87 8.59
CA GLU A 197 1.06 -4.36 9.25
C GLU A 197 1.19 -5.89 9.44
N ILE A 198 0.39 -6.71 8.74
CA ILE A 198 0.63 -8.16 8.71
C ILE A 198 1.98 -8.46 8.03
N ARG A 199 2.86 -9.20 8.71
CA ARG A 199 4.12 -9.63 8.07
C ARG A 199 3.83 -10.71 7.06
N HIS A 200 4.45 -10.59 5.90
CA HIS A 200 4.32 -11.59 4.85
C HIS A 200 5.54 -11.61 3.94
N ARG A 201 5.59 -12.66 3.12
CA ARG A 201 6.63 -12.85 2.11
C ARG A 201 6.11 -13.68 0.95
N VAL A 202 6.32 -13.20 -0.26
CA VAL A 202 6.08 -13.96 -1.50
C VAL A 202 7.24 -14.94 -1.71
N LEU A 203 6.92 -16.21 -1.96
CA LEU A 203 7.93 -17.27 -2.08
C LEU A 203 8.16 -17.65 -3.54
N ASN A 204 7.08 -17.94 -4.26
CA ASN A 204 7.12 -18.44 -5.62
C ASN A 204 5.94 -17.89 -6.41
N ALA A 205 6.12 -17.72 -7.71
CA ALA A 205 5.04 -17.35 -8.62
C ALA A 205 5.09 -18.20 -9.90
N SER A 206 3.95 -18.41 -10.53
CA SER A 206 3.88 -19.07 -11.85
C SER A 206 4.33 -18.15 -12.96
N ASP A 207 4.74 -18.73 -14.09
CA ASP A 207 4.88 -17.97 -15.34
C ASP A 207 3.55 -17.29 -15.69
N GLY A 208 3.61 -16.03 -16.11
CA GLY A 208 2.46 -15.26 -16.53
C GLY A 208 1.40 -15.03 -15.44
N ILE A 209 1.75 -15.11 -14.15
CA ILE A 209 0.87 -14.69 -13.05
C ILE A 209 0.41 -13.25 -13.25
N GLU A 210 -0.88 -13.01 -13.07
CA GLU A 210 -1.51 -11.69 -13.10
C GLU A 210 -2.33 -11.48 -11.83
N VAL A 211 -2.13 -10.36 -11.14
CA VAL A 211 -2.90 -9.99 -9.94
C VAL A 211 -3.38 -8.55 -10.03
N ILE A 212 -4.52 -8.27 -9.40
CA ILE A 212 -4.95 -6.92 -9.06
C ILE A 212 -4.56 -6.66 -7.61
N GLU A 213 -3.73 -5.64 -7.41
CA GLU A 213 -3.44 -5.11 -6.10
C GLU A 213 -4.23 -3.81 -5.89
N VAL A 214 -4.92 -3.70 -4.76
CA VAL A 214 -5.51 -2.44 -4.31
C VAL A 214 -4.91 -2.08 -2.96
N GLY A 215 -4.45 -0.84 -2.82
CA GLY A 215 -3.87 -0.31 -1.59
C GLY A 215 -4.44 1.06 -1.23
N VAL A 216 -4.68 1.29 0.06
CA VAL A 216 -5.21 2.54 0.61
C VAL A 216 -4.37 2.97 1.80
N PRO A 217 -3.72 4.16 1.78
CA PRO A 217 -3.68 5.12 0.68
C PRO A 217 -2.77 4.66 -0.47
N ALA A 218 -2.73 5.44 -1.55
CA ALA A 218 -1.94 5.11 -2.73
C ALA A 218 -0.44 5.02 -2.45
N ASP A 219 0.09 5.97 -1.67
CA ASP A 219 1.47 5.98 -1.22
C ASP A 219 1.53 5.58 0.25
N HIS A 220 2.26 4.51 0.54
CA HIS A 220 2.35 3.94 1.87
C HIS A 220 3.75 3.38 2.13
N ILE A 221 4.09 3.25 3.41
CA ILE A 221 5.40 2.76 3.85
C ILE A 221 5.39 1.22 3.78
N THR A 222 6.37 0.65 3.09
CA THR A 222 6.75 -0.76 3.23
C THR A 222 7.94 -0.87 4.17
N MET A 223 7.81 -1.68 5.21
CA MET A 223 8.85 -1.91 6.21
C MET A 223 9.41 -3.32 6.09
N ILE A 224 10.72 -3.44 5.95
CA ILE A 224 11.41 -4.73 5.97
C ILE A 224 11.62 -5.16 7.43
N ASP A 225 11.26 -6.39 7.73
CA ASP A 225 11.47 -7.01 9.04
C ASP A 225 12.62 -8.02 8.93
N HIS A 226 13.80 -7.61 9.40
CA HIS A 226 15.00 -8.45 9.35
C HIS A 226 15.06 -9.50 10.46
N ASP A 227 14.25 -9.34 11.52
CA ASP A 227 14.28 -10.18 12.70
C ASP A 227 13.23 -11.29 12.62
N MET A 228 12.09 -11.03 11.98
CA MET A 228 11.01 -12.01 11.87
C MET A 228 11.35 -13.13 10.88
N THR A 229 11.12 -14.37 11.33
CA THR A 229 11.12 -15.55 10.46
C THR A 229 9.68 -16.02 10.25
N LEU A 230 9.32 -16.28 9.00
CA LEU A 230 8.04 -16.88 8.60
C LEU A 230 8.23 -18.32 8.11
N PRO A 231 7.27 -19.23 8.38
CA PRO A 231 6.06 -19.03 9.17
C PRO A 231 6.37 -18.81 10.66
N THR A 232 5.48 -18.09 11.38
CA THR A 232 5.60 -17.94 12.84
C THR A 232 5.30 -19.29 13.53
N PRO A 233 5.81 -19.52 14.76
CA PRO A 233 5.54 -20.77 15.48
C PRO A 233 4.10 -20.88 16.00
N PHE A 234 3.27 -19.85 15.83
CA PHE A 234 1.89 -19.80 16.29
C PHE A 234 0.94 -19.81 15.10
N TYR A 235 -0.22 -20.45 15.26
CA TYR A 235 -1.33 -20.37 14.33
C TYR A 235 -2.48 -19.62 14.99
N ARG A 236 -2.76 -18.39 14.53
CA ARG A 236 -3.79 -17.49 15.08
C ARG A 236 -4.62 -16.89 13.92
N PRO A 237 -5.42 -17.71 13.22
CA PRO A 237 -6.19 -17.26 12.07
C PRO A 237 -7.21 -16.15 12.42
N GLU A 238 -7.67 -16.10 13.67
CA GLU A 238 -8.62 -15.12 14.17
C GLU A 238 -7.98 -13.83 14.71
N ARG A 239 -6.65 -13.65 14.56
CA ARG A 239 -5.97 -12.42 15.01
C ARG A 239 -6.53 -11.22 14.23
N LEU A 240 -6.67 -10.10 14.94
CA LEU A 240 -7.05 -8.83 14.36
C LEU A 240 -5.84 -7.90 14.29
N TRP A 241 -5.68 -7.23 13.16
CA TRP A 241 -4.72 -6.16 12.92
C TRP A 241 -5.49 -4.87 12.70
N GLN A 242 -5.41 -3.96 13.67
CA GLN A 242 -6.15 -2.69 13.64
C GLN A 242 -7.66 -2.88 13.34
N GLY A 243 -8.25 -3.96 13.86
CA GLY A 243 -9.65 -4.29 13.70
C GLY A 243 -10.02 -5.17 12.49
N GLN A 244 -9.07 -5.44 11.58
CA GLN A 244 -9.27 -6.26 10.38
C GLN A 244 -8.65 -7.65 10.54
N LYS A 245 -9.28 -8.66 9.96
CA LYS A 245 -8.79 -10.04 9.94
C LYS A 245 -8.17 -10.38 8.59
N PHE A 246 -7.17 -11.25 8.58
CA PHE A 246 -6.68 -11.85 7.34
C PHE A 246 -7.80 -12.67 6.69
N VAL A 247 -7.95 -12.53 5.38
CA VAL A 247 -8.92 -13.30 4.59
C VAL A 247 -8.16 -14.01 3.49
N PHE A 248 -8.32 -15.33 3.41
CA PHE A 248 -8.04 -16.09 2.20
C PHE A 248 -9.37 -16.61 1.67
N ASN A 249 -9.88 -15.96 0.62
CA ASN A 249 -11.13 -16.34 0.00
C ASN A 249 -10.84 -17.03 -1.33
N GLN A 250 -11.32 -18.26 -1.45
CA GLN A 250 -11.09 -19.10 -2.62
C GLN A 250 -12.30 -19.06 -3.56
N ALA A 251 -12.05 -18.95 -4.86
CA ALA A 251 -13.11 -18.88 -5.87
C ALA A 251 -14.04 -20.10 -5.83
N LEU A 252 -13.46 -21.28 -5.62
CA LEU A 252 -14.14 -22.57 -5.67
C LEU A 252 -15.23 -22.72 -4.58
N ASP A 253 -15.09 -22.01 -3.46
CA ASP A 253 -15.99 -22.14 -2.31
C ASP A 253 -17.14 -21.12 -2.33
N GLY A 254 -17.10 -20.16 -3.25
CA GLY A 254 -18.05 -19.05 -3.29
C GLY A 254 -19.33 -19.38 -4.05
N SER A 255 -20.47 -19.03 -3.45
CA SER A 255 -21.76 -18.99 -4.14
C SER A 255 -22.03 -17.60 -4.72
N PHE A 256 -22.77 -17.56 -5.84
CA PHE A 256 -23.31 -16.32 -6.37
C PHE A 256 -24.68 -16.07 -5.76
N THR A 257 -24.91 -14.84 -5.31
CA THR A 257 -26.18 -14.38 -4.76
C THR A 257 -26.61 -13.10 -5.47
N GLN A 258 -27.81 -12.61 -5.18
CA GLN A 258 -28.34 -11.40 -5.79
C GLN A 258 -27.38 -10.22 -5.57
N PHE A 259 -27.02 -9.54 -6.67
CA PHE A 259 -26.17 -8.35 -6.61
C PHE A 259 -26.99 -7.07 -6.44
N ARG A 260 -26.34 -6.00 -5.98
CA ARG A 260 -26.95 -4.66 -5.78
C ARG A 260 -27.54 -4.07 -7.07
N ILE A 261 -26.99 -4.43 -8.23
CA ILE A 261 -27.53 -4.05 -9.54
C ILE A 261 -28.41 -5.21 -10.06
N PRO A 262 -29.72 -5.00 -10.28
CA PRO A 262 -30.59 -6.01 -10.86
C PRO A 262 -30.06 -6.50 -12.23
N GLY A 263 -30.31 -7.77 -12.55
CA GLY A 263 -29.75 -8.41 -13.74
C GLY A 263 -28.34 -8.95 -13.56
N PHE A 264 -27.78 -8.86 -12.36
CA PHE A 264 -26.49 -9.44 -11.99
C PHE A 264 -26.61 -10.27 -10.72
N GLU A 265 -25.69 -11.21 -10.58
CA GLU A 265 -25.39 -11.91 -9.33
C GLU A 265 -23.91 -11.73 -9.01
N ALA A 266 -23.55 -11.81 -7.73
CA ALA A 266 -22.18 -11.63 -7.29
C ALA A 266 -21.76 -12.67 -6.26
N ARG A 267 -20.47 -13.01 -6.30
CA ARG A 267 -19.79 -13.82 -5.29
C ARG A 267 -19.16 -12.89 -4.27
N ASP A 268 -19.57 -13.04 -3.01
CA ASP A 268 -18.99 -12.32 -1.87
C ASP A 268 -17.68 -12.98 -1.44
N THR A 269 -16.66 -12.16 -1.22
CA THR A 269 -15.34 -12.58 -0.74
C THR A 269 -15.23 -12.60 0.79
N THR A 270 -16.29 -12.21 1.50
CA THR A 270 -16.41 -12.02 2.96
C THR A 270 -15.56 -10.87 3.51
N ILE A 271 -15.00 -10.03 2.64
CA ILE A 271 -14.07 -8.96 3.02
C ILE A 271 -14.77 -7.87 3.84
N SER A 272 -16.01 -7.49 3.52
CA SER A 272 -16.76 -6.50 4.32
C SER A 272 -16.89 -6.94 5.77
N THR A 273 -17.34 -8.17 5.98
CA THR A 273 -17.49 -8.77 7.32
C THR A 273 -16.17 -8.83 8.09
N ASN A 274 -15.09 -9.27 7.45
CA ASN A 274 -13.80 -9.49 8.11
C ASN A 274 -12.97 -8.21 8.30
N THR A 275 -13.34 -7.13 7.62
CA THR A 275 -12.71 -5.81 7.77
C THR A 275 -13.59 -4.81 8.51
N LYS A 276 -14.80 -5.21 8.95
CA LYS A 276 -15.80 -4.33 9.58
C LYS A 276 -16.17 -3.15 8.69
N ASP A 277 -16.49 -3.46 7.43
CA ASP A 277 -16.92 -2.53 6.38
C ASP A 277 -15.86 -1.47 5.99
N VAL A 278 -14.58 -1.69 6.28
CA VAL A 278 -13.50 -0.87 5.70
C VAL A 278 -13.53 -0.95 4.18
N ALA A 279 -13.75 -2.15 3.63
CA ALA A 279 -13.94 -2.35 2.20
C ALA A 279 -14.83 -3.56 1.91
N SER A 280 -15.43 -3.62 0.73
CA SER A 280 -16.11 -4.79 0.20
C SER A 280 -15.51 -5.17 -1.15
N VAL A 281 -15.43 -6.47 -1.41
CA VAL A 281 -14.90 -7.01 -2.66
C VAL A 281 -15.84 -8.09 -3.16
N MET A 282 -16.33 -7.90 -4.39
CA MET A 282 -17.35 -8.74 -5.01
C MET A 282 -16.89 -9.14 -6.40
N VAL A 283 -17.23 -10.35 -6.84
CA VAL A 283 -17.10 -10.74 -8.25
C VAL A 283 -18.48 -10.86 -8.86
N ALA A 284 -18.88 -9.90 -9.69
CA ALA A 284 -20.19 -9.85 -10.33
C ALA A 284 -20.19 -10.50 -11.72
N ARG A 285 -21.33 -11.08 -12.10
CA ARG A 285 -21.60 -11.61 -13.44
C ARG A 285 -23.07 -11.34 -13.85
N PRO A 286 -23.35 -11.17 -15.15
CA PRO A 286 -24.71 -10.92 -15.61
C PRO A 286 -25.56 -12.18 -15.52
N LEU A 287 -26.86 -12.00 -15.31
CA LEU A 287 -27.88 -13.03 -15.46
C LEU A 287 -28.39 -13.03 -16.90
N GLU A 288 -28.49 -14.22 -17.48
CA GLU A 288 -28.90 -14.38 -18.88
C GLU A 288 -30.28 -13.75 -19.15
N GLY A 289 -30.39 -12.99 -20.24
CA GLY A 289 -31.64 -12.34 -20.67
C GLY A 289 -32.11 -11.18 -19.80
N GLN A 290 -31.35 -10.78 -18.77
CA GLN A 290 -31.68 -9.64 -17.91
C GLN A 290 -30.89 -8.38 -18.30
N SER A 291 -31.46 -7.22 -17.98
CA SER A 291 -30.86 -5.91 -18.22
C SER A 291 -30.67 -5.17 -16.90
N ALA A 292 -29.52 -4.51 -16.73
CA ALA A 292 -29.33 -3.65 -15.58
C ALA A 292 -30.00 -2.28 -15.76
N PRO A 293 -30.74 -1.79 -14.74
CA PRO A 293 -31.25 -0.43 -14.76
C PRO A 293 -30.11 0.59 -14.63
N TRP A 294 -30.44 1.86 -14.81
CA TRP A 294 -29.56 2.93 -14.36
C TRP A 294 -29.52 2.96 -12.84
N ALA A 295 -28.34 3.19 -12.27
CA ALA A 295 -28.15 3.25 -10.83
C ALA A 295 -27.13 4.33 -10.42
N ARG A 296 -27.30 4.84 -9.20
CA ARG A 296 -26.34 5.69 -8.48
C ARG A 296 -25.88 4.96 -7.22
N HIS A 297 -24.72 5.28 -6.70
CA HIS A 297 -24.27 4.85 -5.38
C HIS A 297 -23.79 6.05 -4.55
N ASP A 298 -23.55 5.86 -3.26
CA ASP A 298 -22.93 6.87 -2.39
C ASP A 298 -21.56 6.45 -1.81
N SER A 299 -21.01 5.31 -2.25
CA SER A 299 -19.65 4.88 -1.88
C SER A 299 -18.59 5.93 -2.25
N ASP A 300 -17.63 6.16 -1.35
CA ASP A 300 -16.53 7.12 -1.53
C ASP A 300 -15.60 6.71 -2.68
N ILE A 301 -15.32 5.41 -2.78
CA ILE A 301 -14.55 4.80 -3.86
C ILE A 301 -15.27 3.56 -4.34
N LEU A 302 -15.68 3.54 -5.61
CA LEU A 302 -16.17 2.33 -6.27
C LEU A 302 -15.32 2.02 -7.50
N PHE A 303 -14.37 1.11 -7.32
CA PHE A 303 -13.45 0.65 -8.36
C PHE A 303 -13.95 -0.66 -8.96
N SER A 304 -13.75 -0.84 -10.26
CA SER A 304 -14.09 -2.07 -10.96
C SER A 304 -13.06 -2.46 -12.00
N PHE A 305 -12.85 -3.76 -12.17
CA PHE A 305 -11.94 -4.36 -13.16
C PHE A 305 -12.66 -5.46 -13.93
N ILE A 306 -12.58 -5.43 -15.27
CA ILE A 306 -13.14 -6.47 -16.13
C ILE A 306 -12.15 -7.63 -16.18
N MET A 307 -12.51 -8.73 -15.53
CA MET A 307 -11.69 -9.94 -15.49
C MET A 307 -11.83 -10.79 -16.76
N ALA A 308 -13.03 -10.84 -17.31
CA ALA A 308 -13.37 -11.63 -18.50
C ALA A 308 -14.59 -11.01 -19.21
N GLY A 309 -14.79 -11.37 -20.48
CA GLY A 309 -15.91 -10.91 -21.29
C GLY A 309 -15.86 -9.42 -21.64
N GLN A 310 -17.03 -8.87 -21.95
CA GLN A 310 -17.19 -7.48 -22.39
C GLN A 310 -18.53 -6.89 -21.93
N MET A 311 -18.57 -5.57 -21.83
CA MET A 311 -19.79 -4.81 -21.60
C MET A 311 -19.67 -3.38 -22.14
N VAL A 312 -20.79 -2.70 -22.27
CA VAL A 312 -20.85 -1.25 -22.47
C VAL A 312 -21.25 -0.56 -21.18
N LEU A 313 -20.34 0.26 -20.65
CA LEU A 313 -20.58 1.16 -19.53
C LEU A 313 -21.13 2.49 -20.03
N LYS A 314 -22.34 2.83 -19.62
CA LYS A 314 -22.95 4.14 -19.86
C LYS A 314 -22.84 4.99 -18.59
N GLY A 315 -22.48 6.26 -18.74
CA GLY A 315 -22.45 7.23 -17.64
C GLY A 315 -23.25 8.48 -18.00
N GLU A 316 -23.89 9.09 -17.01
CA GLU A 316 -24.63 10.35 -17.15
C GLU A 316 -23.73 11.44 -17.78
N GLY A 317 -24.18 12.01 -18.90
CA GLY A 317 -23.43 13.03 -19.63
C GLY A 317 -22.11 12.55 -20.27
N LYS A 318 -21.91 11.24 -20.45
CA LYS A 318 -20.72 10.66 -21.10
C LYS A 318 -21.12 9.82 -22.31
N ASP A 319 -20.23 9.76 -23.29
CA ASP A 319 -20.33 8.76 -24.36
C ASP A 319 -20.17 7.35 -23.78
N PRO A 320 -20.84 6.32 -24.35
CA PRO A 320 -20.70 4.94 -23.88
C PRO A 320 -19.28 4.39 -24.08
N PHE A 321 -18.79 3.64 -23.10
CA PHE A 321 -17.49 2.98 -23.14
C PHE A 321 -17.66 1.49 -23.36
N LEU A 322 -17.13 0.96 -24.47
CA LEU A 322 -16.94 -0.48 -24.64
C LEU A 322 -15.75 -0.92 -23.80
N LEU A 323 -16.00 -1.83 -22.87
CA LEU A 323 -15.03 -2.39 -21.94
C LEU A 323 -14.87 -3.90 -22.20
N ALA A 324 -13.63 -4.37 -22.10
CA ALA A 324 -13.25 -5.77 -22.25
C ALA A 324 -12.26 -6.21 -21.15
N ALA A 325 -11.94 -7.50 -21.09
CA ALA A 325 -10.98 -8.04 -20.14
C ALA A 325 -9.66 -7.23 -20.07
N GLY A 326 -9.25 -6.87 -18.86
CA GLY A 326 -8.11 -5.99 -18.62
C GLY A 326 -8.47 -4.51 -18.47
N ASP A 327 -9.70 -4.11 -18.77
CA ASP A 327 -10.13 -2.73 -18.56
C ASP A 327 -10.55 -2.49 -17.11
N ALA A 328 -10.41 -1.26 -16.65
CA ALA A 328 -10.83 -0.84 -15.32
C ALA A 328 -11.61 0.47 -15.37
N PHE A 329 -12.43 0.72 -14.36
CA PHE A 329 -13.14 1.99 -14.21
C PHE A 329 -13.42 2.33 -12.75
N VAL A 330 -13.67 3.61 -12.49
CA VAL A 330 -14.13 4.14 -11.20
C VAL A 330 -15.39 4.95 -11.45
N ILE A 331 -16.40 4.73 -10.60
CA ILE A 331 -17.64 5.52 -10.60
C ILE A 331 -17.61 6.42 -9.36
N PRO A 332 -17.71 7.75 -9.51
CA PRO A 332 -17.79 8.66 -8.37
C PRO A 332 -19.20 8.59 -7.74
N PRO A 333 -19.34 8.91 -6.45
CA PRO A 333 -20.63 8.91 -5.79
C PRO A 333 -21.64 9.81 -6.54
N HIS A 334 -22.88 9.36 -6.53
CA HIS A 334 -24.06 10.00 -7.11
C HIS A 334 -24.08 10.16 -8.64
N MET A 335 -23.03 9.75 -9.36
CA MET A 335 -23.09 9.70 -10.82
C MET A 335 -23.91 8.50 -11.28
N ALA A 336 -24.89 8.74 -12.15
CA ALA A 336 -25.70 7.65 -12.68
C ALA A 336 -24.95 6.87 -13.75
N THR A 337 -25.00 5.53 -13.67
CA THR A 337 -24.38 4.62 -14.63
C THR A 337 -25.31 3.45 -14.97
N CYS A 338 -25.05 2.77 -16.09
CA CYS A 338 -25.78 1.58 -16.52
C CYS A 338 -24.83 0.58 -17.19
N TYR A 339 -24.92 -0.68 -16.80
CA TYR A 339 -24.20 -1.79 -17.42
C TYR A 339 -25.07 -2.40 -18.52
N SER A 340 -24.58 -2.41 -19.76
CA SER A 340 -25.38 -2.84 -20.91
C SER A 340 -24.57 -3.68 -21.89
N GLN A 341 -25.25 -4.38 -22.81
CA GLN A 341 -24.60 -5.19 -23.85
C GLN A 341 -23.53 -6.15 -23.28
N THR A 342 -23.88 -6.83 -22.19
CA THR A 342 -22.98 -7.74 -21.47
C THR A 342 -22.82 -9.06 -22.21
N SER A 343 -21.61 -9.60 -22.30
CA SER A 343 -21.41 -10.98 -22.75
C SER A 343 -21.69 -11.99 -21.61
N PRO A 344 -22.09 -13.25 -21.92
CA PRO A 344 -22.39 -14.26 -20.89
C PRO A 344 -21.20 -14.63 -19.99
N ASP A 345 -19.97 -14.50 -20.51
CA ASP A 345 -18.72 -14.78 -19.81
C ASP A 345 -18.21 -13.58 -18.99
N LEU A 346 -18.91 -12.45 -18.99
CA LEU A 346 -18.51 -11.24 -18.27
C LEU A 346 -18.28 -11.53 -16.78
N ARG A 347 -17.11 -11.11 -16.27
CA ARG A 347 -16.76 -11.14 -14.85
C ARG A 347 -16.17 -9.79 -14.45
N ILE A 348 -16.71 -9.19 -13.40
CA ILE A 348 -16.29 -7.88 -12.91
C ILE A 348 -15.84 -8.05 -11.46
N LEU A 349 -14.59 -7.71 -11.17
CA LEU A 349 -14.13 -7.48 -9.80
C LEU A 349 -14.57 -6.08 -9.40
N GLU A 350 -15.41 -5.96 -8.38
CA GLU A 350 -15.83 -4.68 -7.79
C GLU A 350 -15.21 -4.55 -6.39
N VAL A 351 -14.60 -3.39 -6.11
CA VAL A 351 -14.05 -3.03 -4.81
C VAL A 351 -14.68 -1.71 -4.37
N SER A 352 -15.31 -1.70 -3.19
CA SER A 352 -15.88 -0.48 -2.61
C SER A 352 -15.19 -0.10 -1.31
N LEU A 353 -15.01 1.20 -1.09
CA LEU A 353 -14.61 1.78 0.18
C LEU A 353 -15.52 2.97 0.49
N PRO A 354 -16.25 2.97 1.62
CA PRO A 354 -16.40 1.86 2.57
C PRO A 354 -17.09 0.63 1.94
N GLY A 355 -17.06 -0.50 2.66
CA GLY A 355 -17.66 -1.76 2.23
C GLY A 355 -19.20 -1.72 2.20
N ASN A 356 -19.81 -0.91 3.05
CA ASN A 356 -21.25 -0.65 3.06
C ASN A 356 -21.57 0.66 2.34
N PHE A 357 -22.50 0.61 1.39
CA PHE A 357 -22.97 1.79 0.67
C PHE A 357 -24.35 1.54 0.08
N GLU A 358 -25.09 2.62 -0.17
CA GLU A 358 -26.41 2.59 -0.78
C GLU A 358 -26.30 2.58 -2.30
N THR A 359 -27.17 1.82 -2.98
CA THR A 359 -27.38 1.90 -4.43
C THR A 359 -28.81 2.32 -4.71
N THR A 360 -29.00 3.46 -5.37
CA THR A 360 -30.32 3.95 -5.81
C THR A 360 -30.57 3.60 -7.27
N LEU A 361 -31.65 2.85 -7.53
CA LEU A 361 -32.09 2.53 -8.89
C LEU A 361 -32.90 3.69 -9.49
N LEU A 362 -32.69 3.98 -10.76
CA LEU A 362 -33.40 5.03 -11.49
C LEU A 362 -34.47 4.43 -12.40
N ALA A 363 -35.66 5.05 -12.41
CA ALA A 363 -36.79 4.61 -13.24
C ALA A 363 -36.59 4.91 -14.74
N THR A 364 -35.80 5.93 -15.07
CA THR A 364 -35.50 6.37 -16.43
C THR A 364 -34.02 6.68 -16.58
N ALA A 365 -33.52 6.68 -17.82
CA ALA A 365 -32.19 7.18 -18.12
C ALA A 365 -32.10 8.67 -17.73
N PRO A 366 -30.98 9.09 -17.10
CA PRO A 366 -30.73 10.47 -16.70
C PRO A 366 -30.40 11.38 -17.89
#